data_AF-A0A9P7RT55-F1
#
_entry.id   AF-A0A9P7RT55-F1
#
_cell.length_a   1.000
_cell.length_b   1.000
_cell.length_c   1.000
_cell.angle_alpha   90.00
_cell.angle_beta   90.00
_cell.angle_gamma   90.00
#
_symmetry.space_group_name_H-M   'P 1'
#
loop_
_entity.id
_entity.type
_entity.pdbx_description
1 polymer ?
#
loop_
_entity_poly.entity_id
_entity_poly.type
_entity_poly.pdbx_seq_one_letter_code
_entity_poly.pdbx_strand_id
1 'polypeptide(L)'
;MLAISIYCLTISTGLGKFSPSVNHFFLIHHQPPNLTFTSDLSTAYSYEQISSIMRASSPDQLDVPRLYQEATSYFKSLVPAQPEVIATFRCDWAEDAMALSIKFHITEVQKPLIYYLIAHSELDRFPSWVAPDMVERIKQQVETIMPRLIDQFSPVIFTPPPTSHMECTDIIADRWMTLVITPALRDGGTGKPLDFLETMKGLEWEREGVCKDCVADKRDEWMEEQRKIWELLDGWISETQK
;
A
#
# COMPACT_ATOMS: atom_id res chain seq x y z
N MET A 1 5.44 29.79 -24.84
CA MET A 1 6.02 28.62 -25.55
C MET A 1 7.32 28.25 -24.88
N LEU A 2 7.27 27.37 -23.89
CA LEU A 2 8.46 26.83 -23.22
C LEU A 2 8.67 25.41 -23.77
N ALA A 3 9.78 25.22 -24.48
CA ALA A 3 10.19 23.93 -25.00
C ALA A 3 10.89 23.13 -23.89
N ILE A 4 10.31 21.99 -23.50
CA ILE A 4 10.99 21.01 -22.65
C ILE A 4 11.78 20.10 -23.59
N SER A 5 13.10 20.22 -23.52
CA SER A 5 14.05 19.42 -24.27
C SER A 5 14.44 18.21 -23.41
N ILE A 6 14.05 17.00 -23.84
CA ILE A 6 14.53 15.75 -23.23
C ILE A 6 15.78 15.32 -24.01
N TYR A 7 16.95 15.52 -23.41
CA TYR A 7 18.20 14.90 -23.85
C TYR A 7 18.57 13.81 -22.85
N CYS A 8 18.56 12.55 -23.30
CA CYS A 8 19.41 11.51 -22.75
C CYS A 8 19.53 10.35 -23.74
N LEU A 9 20.61 10.35 -24.52
CA LEU A 9 21.24 9.16 -25.09
C LEU A 9 22.65 9.54 -25.51
N THR A 10 23.60 9.36 -24.59
CA THR A 10 25.04 9.35 -24.89
C THR A 10 25.44 7.88 -25.05
N ILE A 11 25.60 7.42 -26.29
CA ILE A 11 26.35 6.21 -26.59
C ILE A 11 27.73 6.63 -27.08
N SER A 12 28.73 6.09 -26.39
CA SER A 12 30.15 6.34 -26.53
C SER A 12 30.67 6.03 -27.93
N THR A 13 31.66 6.82 -28.32
CA THR A 13 32.29 6.97 -29.63
C THR A 13 33.03 5.72 -30.12
N GLY A 14 32.76 5.32 -31.36
CA GLY A 14 33.60 4.45 -32.20
C GLY A 14 33.89 5.11 -33.55
N LEU A 15 35.17 5.13 -33.93
CA LEU A 15 35.80 5.84 -35.05
C LEU A 15 35.17 5.63 -36.44
N GLY A 16 35.11 6.70 -37.25
CA GLY A 16 34.93 6.59 -38.71
C GLY A 16 34.82 7.95 -39.42
N LYS A 17 35.91 8.40 -40.05
CA LYS A 17 35.96 9.59 -40.93
C LYS A 17 35.14 9.35 -42.21
N PHE A 18 34.26 10.27 -42.63
CA PHE A 18 33.89 10.48 -44.03
C PHE A 18 33.48 11.93 -44.33
N SER A 19 33.87 12.39 -45.52
CA SER A 19 33.84 13.75 -46.09
C SER A 19 32.44 14.17 -46.58
N PRO A 20 32.17 15.47 -46.89
CA PRO A 20 30.82 15.96 -47.16
C PRO A 20 30.47 15.96 -48.66
N SER A 21 29.26 15.52 -49.01
CA SER A 21 28.66 15.79 -50.34
C SER A 21 27.15 16.03 -50.27
N VAL A 22 26.77 17.26 -50.53
CA VAL A 22 25.64 17.79 -51.34
C VAL A 22 24.34 16.95 -51.47
N ASN A 23 23.26 17.57 -50.97
CA ASN A 23 21.86 17.57 -51.43
C ASN A 23 21.30 16.37 -52.21
N HIS A 24 20.38 15.65 -51.54
CA HIS A 24 19.16 15.14 -52.19
C HIS A 24 17.95 15.40 -51.30
N PHE A 25 17.07 16.27 -51.80
CA PHE A 25 15.73 16.50 -51.28
C PHE A 25 14.90 15.24 -51.58
N PHE A 26 14.57 14.46 -50.55
CA PHE A 26 13.51 13.46 -50.62
C PHE A 26 12.35 13.93 -49.76
N LEU A 27 11.25 14.34 -50.40
CA LEU A 27 9.96 14.51 -49.77
C LEU A 27 9.44 13.13 -49.37
N ILE A 28 9.71 12.71 -48.14
CA ILE A 28 9.03 11.58 -47.52
C ILE A 28 7.76 12.14 -46.88
N HIS A 29 6.60 11.83 -47.47
CA HIS A 29 5.32 11.94 -46.78
C HIS A 29 5.33 10.99 -45.57
N HIS A 30 5.77 11.50 -44.41
CA HIS A 30 5.57 10.82 -43.14
C HIS A 30 4.09 10.94 -42.77
N GLN A 31 3.35 9.91 -43.13
CA GLN A 31 2.08 9.59 -42.49
C GLN A 31 2.37 9.36 -40.99
N PRO A 32 1.66 10.01 -40.05
CA PRO A 32 1.92 9.79 -38.63
C PRO A 32 1.67 8.31 -38.32
N PRO A 33 2.55 7.66 -37.54
CA PRO A 33 2.31 6.28 -37.16
C PRO A 33 1.01 6.24 -36.34
N ASN A 34 0.04 5.47 -36.82
CA ASN A 34 -1.08 5.02 -36.02
C ASN A 34 -0.50 4.33 -34.78
N LEU A 35 -0.48 5.04 -33.65
CA LEU A 35 -0.26 4.45 -32.33
C LEU A 35 -1.51 3.64 -31.97
N THR A 36 -1.68 2.48 -32.60
CA THR A 36 -2.55 1.45 -32.05
C THR A 36 -1.86 0.93 -30.80
N PHE A 37 -2.29 1.44 -29.65
CA PHE A 37 -1.99 0.89 -28.34
C PHE A 37 -2.56 -0.52 -28.29
N THR A 38 -1.75 -1.51 -28.67
CA THR A 38 -2.13 -2.91 -28.57
C THR A 38 -2.29 -3.25 -27.09
N SER A 39 -3.50 -3.67 -26.75
CA SER A 39 -4.04 -3.90 -25.42
C SER A 39 -3.44 -5.13 -24.73
N ASP A 40 -2.13 -5.15 -24.54
CA ASP A 40 -1.47 -6.20 -23.77
C ASP A 40 -0.53 -5.56 -22.74
N LEU A 41 -1.14 -4.96 -21.72
CA LEU A 41 -0.48 -4.50 -20.49
C LEU A 41 0.01 -5.68 -19.61
N SER A 42 0.15 -6.89 -20.18
CA SER A 42 0.36 -8.14 -19.45
C SER A 42 1.80 -8.38 -18.95
N THR A 43 2.73 -7.46 -19.24
CA THR A 43 3.95 -7.31 -18.45
C THR A 43 3.67 -6.37 -17.28
N ALA A 44 3.65 -6.92 -16.05
CA ALA A 44 3.36 -6.21 -14.81
C ALA A 44 4.17 -4.91 -14.72
N TYR A 45 3.49 -3.77 -14.91
CA TYR A 45 4.11 -2.47 -14.73
C TYR A 45 4.49 -2.29 -13.27
N SER A 46 5.68 -1.77 -13.04
CA SER A 46 6.11 -1.31 -11.72
C SER A 46 5.24 -0.15 -11.24
N TYR A 47 5.22 0.06 -9.92
CA TYR A 47 4.57 1.22 -9.32
C TYR A 47 5.06 2.54 -9.93
N GLU A 48 6.37 2.67 -10.15
CA GLU A 48 7.02 3.89 -10.67
C GLU A 48 6.54 4.24 -12.08
N GLN A 49 6.35 3.22 -12.93
CA GLN A 49 5.81 3.40 -14.28
C GLN A 49 4.35 3.87 -14.22
N ILE A 50 3.53 3.22 -13.39
CA ILE A 50 2.10 3.52 -13.28
C ILE A 50 1.87 4.90 -12.68
N SER A 51 2.59 5.26 -11.61
CA SER A 51 2.50 6.59 -11.01
C SER A 51 2.94 7.68 -11.97
N SER A 52 3.98 7.43 -12.78
CA SER A 52 4.45 8.36 -13.82
C SER A 52 3.42 8.54 -14.94
N ILE A 53 2.84 7.44 -15.44
CA ILE A 53 1.77 7.48 -16.45
C ILE A 53 0.58 8.26 -15.90
N MET A 54 0.11 7.90 -14.70
CA MET A 54 -1.03 8.54 -14.05
C MET A 54 -0.82 10.05 -13.89
N ARG A 55 0.36 10.50 -13.43
CA ARG A 55 0.70 11.92 -13.32
C ARG A 55 0.69 12.62 -14.68
N ALA A 56 1.34 12.05 -15.69
CA ALA A 56 1.47 12.64 -17.02
C ALA A 56 0.14 12.72 -17.78
N SER A 57 -0.69 11.67 -17.71
CA SER A 57 -1.98 11.61 -18.40
C SER A 57 -3.12 12.31 -17.67
N SER A 58 -2.89 12.80 -16.44
CA SER A 58 -3.90 13.46 -15.61
C SER A 58 -4.52 14.69 -16.29
N PRO A 59 -5.75 15.10 -15.89
CA PRO A 59 -6.41 16.29 -16.42
C PRO A 59 -5.61 17.59 -16.25
N ASP A 60 -4.74 17.66 -15.24
CA ASP A 60 -3.92 18.85 -14.95
C ASP A 60 -2.63 18.92 -15.78
N GLN A 61 -2.38 17.95 -16.67
CA GLN A 61 -1.16 17.82 -17.46
C GLN A 61 -1.46 17.64 -18.95
N LEU A 62 -1.26 16.44 -19.52
CA LEU A 62 -1.51 16.17 -20.94
C LEU A 62 -2.98 15.92 -21.24
N ASP A 63 -3.80 15.65 -20.22
CA ASP A 63 -5.22 15.31 -20.34
C ASP A 63 -5.47 14.22 -21.38
N VAL A 64 -5.09 12.98 -21.03
CA VAL A 64 -5.34 11.78 -21.84
C VAL A 64 -6.27 10.86 -21.05
N PRO A 65 -7.60 11.10 -21.05
CA PRO A 65 -8.51 10.52 -20.07
C PRO A 65 -8.52 9.00 -20.05
N ARG A 66 -8.46 8.35 -21.22
CA ARG A 66 -8.46 6.89 -21.32
C ARG A 66 -7.23 6.28 -20.65
N LEU A 67 -6.04 6.83 -20.92
CA LEU A 67 -4.80 6.34 -20.32
C LEU A 67 -4.77 6.60 -18.81
N TYR A 68 -5.27 7.76 -18.37
CA TYR A 68 -5.42 8.08 -16.96
C TYR A 68 -6.35 7.12 -16.23
N GLN A 69 -7.50 6.78 -16.83
CA GLN A 69 -8.44 5.81 -16.28
C GLN A 69 -7.81 4.41 -16.17
N GLU A 70 -7.14 3.93 -17.23
CA GLU A 70 -6.46 2.63 -17.23
C GLU A 70 -5.35 2.58 -16.16
N ALA A 71 -4.51 3.62 -16.07
CA ALA A 71 -3.47 3.72 -15.05
C ALA A 71 -4.05 3.80 -13.63
N THR A 72 -5.14 4.53 -13.43
CA THR A 72 -5.85 4.62 -12.14
C THR A 72 -6.41 3.26 -11.72
N SER A 73 -7.04 2.53 -12.65
CA SER A 73 -7.55 1.18 -12.39
C SER A 73 -6.42 0.22 -11.99
N TYR A 74 -5.27 0.28 -12.68
CA TYR A 74 -4.12 -0.55 -12.31
C TYR A 74 -3.54 -0.13 -10.94
N PHE A 75 -3.37 1.18 -10.69
CA PHE A 75 -2.93 1.70 -9.39
C PHE A 75 -3.82 1.21 -8.24
N LYS A 76 -5.14 1.23 -8.41
CA LYS A 76 -6.09 0.67 -7.44
C LYS A 76 -5.84 -0.82 -7.18
N SER A 77 -5.51 -1.59 -8.22
CA SER A 77 -5.26 -3.03 -8.08
C SER A 77 -3.94 -3.38 -7.37
N LEU A 78 -3.00 -2.43 -7.24
CA LEU A 78 -1.74 -2.64 -6.53
C LEU A 78 -1.89 -2.64 -5.00
N VAL A 79 -2.96 -2.03 -4.49
CA VAL A 79 -3.20 -1.88 -3.05
C VAL A 79 -4.31 -2.84 -2.63
N PRO A 80 -4.06 -3.77 -1.68
CA PRO A 80 -5.08 -4.70 -1.25
C PRO A 80 -6.17 -3.99 -0.44
N ALA A 81 -7.42 -4.41 -0.64
CA ALA A 81 -8.58 -3.84 0.04
C ALA A 81 -9.01 -4.67 1.27
N GLN A 82 -8.56 -5.92 1.37
CA GLN A 82 -8.96 -6.85 2.41
C GLN A 82 -8.02 -6.76 3.63
N PRO A 83 -8.55 -6.78 4.86
CA PRO A 83 -7.74 -6.63 6.08
C PRO A 83 -6.73 -7.76 6.30
N GLU A 84 -7.03 -8.97 5.83
CA GLU A 84 -6.13 -10.13 5.94
C GLU A 84 -4.94 -10.00 4.97
N VAL A 85 -5.17 -9.41 3.80
CA VAL A 85 -4.14 -9.22 2.78
C VAL A 85 -3.28 -8.00 3.12
N ILE A 86 -3.88 -6.89 3.58
CA ILE A 86 -3.12 -5.68 3.97
C ILE A 86 -2.17 -5.96 5.14
N ALA A 87 -2.53 -6.85 6.06
CA ALA A 87 -1.69 -7.25 7.20
C ALA A 87 -0.33 -7.87 6.80
N THR A 88 -0.24 -8.45 5.60
CA THR A 88 1.01 -9.02 5.07
C THR A 88 1.58 -8.23 3.90
N PHE A 89 0.86 -7.20 3.46
CA PHE A 89 1.26 -6.34 2.36
C PHE A 89 2.47 -5.50 2.74
N ARG A 90 3.43 -5.38 1.83
CA ARG A 90 4.64 -4.56 2.01
C ARG A 90 4.91 -3.78 0.74
N CYS A 91 5.16 -2.48 0.89
CA CYS A 91 5.60 -1.62 -0.18
C CYS A 91 6.52 -0.50 0.33
N ASP A 92 7.38 -0.02 -0.56
CA ASP A 92 8.33 1.09 -0.32
C ASP A 92 7.83 2.42 -0.89
N TRP A 93 6.62 2.42 -1.45
CA TRP A 93 6.01 3.55 -2.16
C TRP A 93 4.74 4.10 -1.49
N ALA A 94 4.44 3.70 -0.25
CA ALA A 94 3.19 4.02 0.43
C ALA A 94 2.95 5.54 0.57
N GLU A 95 3.99 6.31 0.90
CA GLU A 95 3.95 7.77 1.05
C GLU A 95 3.63 8.47 -0.28
N ASP A 96 4.29 8.06 -1.38
CA ASP A 96 3.99 8.55 -2.74
C ASP A 96 2.56 8.17 -3.14
N ALA A 97 2.15 6.92 -2.89
CA ALA A 97 0.81 6.45 -3.25
C ALA A 97 -0.29 7.16 -2.46
N MET A 98 -0.08 7.41 -1.17
CA MET A 98 -1.05 8.15 -0.36
C MET A 98 -1.18 9.59 -0.87
N ALA A 99 -0.06 10.27 -1.15
CA ALA A 99 -0.08 11.62 -1.71
C ALA A 99 -0.77 11.67 -3.09
N LEU A 100 -0.51 10.70 -3.97
CA LEU A 100 -1.19 10.58 -5.26
C LEU A 100 -2.69 10.35 -5.10
N SER A 101 -3.08 9.47 -4.17
CA SER A 101 -4.49 9.17 -3.91
C SER A 101 -5.28 10.37 -3.41
N ILE A 102 -4.65 11.27 -2.64
CA ILE A 102 -5.25 12.53 -2.21
C ILE A 102 -5.32 13.50 -3.40
N LYS A 103 -4.18 13.72 -4.09
CA LYS A 103 -4.09 14.65 -5.23
C LYS A 103 -5.13 14.33 -6.31
N PHE A 104 -5.32 13.06 -6.60
CA PHE A 104 -6.19 12.56 -7.67
C PHE A 104 -7.55 12.04 -7.17
N HIS A 105 -7.88 12.26 -5.89
CA HIS A 105 -9.17 11.90 -5.29
C HIS A 105 -9.54 10.41 -5.46
N ILE A 106 -8.54 9.53 -5.33
CA ILE A 106 -8.65 8.07 -5.42
C ILE A 106 -8.91 7.52 -4.02
N THR A 107 -10.16 7.62 -3.55
CA THR A 107 -10.51 7.32 -2.16
C THR A 107 -10.43 5.83 -1.80
N GLU A 108 -10.58 4.93 -2.78
CA GLU A 108 -10.66 3.48 -2.54
C GLU A 108 -9.37 2.88 -1.99
N VAL A 109 -8.22 3.51 -2.25
CA VAL A 109 -6.92 3.05 -1.74
C VAL A 109 -6.48 3.79 -0.47
N GLN A 110 -7.18 4.87 -0.08
CA GLN A 110 -6.72 5.71 1.03
C GLN A 110 -6.77 4.96 2.36
N LYS A 111 -7.82 4.18 2.62
CA LYS A 111 -7.94 3.38 3.84
C LYS A 111 -6.78 2.39 4.03
N PRO A 112 -6.49 1.48 3.07
CA PRO A 112 -5.35 0.59 3.19
C PRO A 112 -4.01 1.30 3.27
N LEU A 113 -3.83 2.41 2.55
CA LEU A 113 -2.60 3.19 2.64
C LEU A 113 -2.45 3.87 4.01
N ILE A 114 -3.51 4.43 4.59
CA ILE A 114 -3.50 5.00 5.95
C ILE A 114 -3.14 3.93 6.96
N TYR A 115 -3.77 2.75 6.91
CA TYR A 115 -3.42 1.65 7.80
C TYR A 115 -1.94 1.27 7.65
N TYR A 116 -1.47 1.12 6.41
CA TYR A 116 -0.08 0.79 6.15
C TYR A 116 0.89 1.83 6.72
N LEU A 117 0.59 3.12 6.55
CA LEU A 117 1.40 4.20 7.08
C LEU A 117 1.47 4.17 8.61
N ILE A 118 0.35 3.90 9.30
CA ILE A 118 0.34 3.71 10.76
C ILE A 118 1.21 2.52 11.17
N ALA A 119 1.10 1.39 10.45
CA ALA A 119 1.73 0.14 10.86
C ALA A 119 3.21 0.03 10.47
N HIS A 120 3.65 0.66 9.39
CA HIS A 120 4.94 0.35 8.76
C HIS A 120 5.81 1.56 8.40
N SER A 121 5.26 2.77 8.36
CA SER A 121 5.99 3.94 7.88
C SER A 121 6.59 4.76 9.02
N GLU A 122 7.73 5.40 8.73
CA GLU A 122 8.38 6.41 9.56
C GLU A 122 7.89 7.84 9.22
N LEU A 123 7.03 7.97 8.19
CA LEU A 123 6.43 9.21 7.68
C LEU A 123 7.46 10.27 7.24
N ASP A 124 8.66 9.86 6.85
CA ASP A 124 9.76 10.74 6.44
C ASP A 124 10.16 10.56 4.96
N ARG A 125 9.61 9.55 4.28
CA ARG A 125 9.97 9.18 2.90
C ARG A 125 9.09 9.80 1.82
N PHE A 126 8.44 10.93 2.13
CA PHE A 126 7.63 11.63 1.13
C PHE A 126 8.49 12.16 -0.01
N PRO A 127 8.09 11.95 -1.27
CA PRO A 127 8.84 12.46 -2.41
C PRO A 127 8.77 13.98 -2.49
N SER A 128 9.80 14.60 -3.06
CA SER A 128 9.98 16.06 -3.08
C SER A 128 8.90 16.84 -3.82
N TRP A 129 8.05 16.16 -4.61
CA TRP A 129 6.94 16.81 -5.31
C TRP A 129 5.72 17.02 -4.41
N VAL A 130 5.64 16.32 -3.27
CA VAL A 130 4.52 16.43 -2.32
C VAL A 130 4.65 17.72 -1.54
N ALA A 131 3.59 18.53 -1.55
CA ALA A 131 3.59 19.80 -0.86
C ALA A 131 3.66 19.60 0.68
N PRO A 132 4.41 20.44 1.43
CA PRO A 132 4.58 20.26 2.87
C PRO A 132 3.27 20.22 3.68
N ASP A 133 2.26 20.99 3.27
CA ASP A 133 0.94 21.01 3.89
C ASP A 133 0.17 19.69 3.71
N MET A 134 0.38 19.00 2.58
CA MET A 134 -0.17 17.67 2.34
C MET A 134 0.53 16.62 3.20
N VAL A 135 1.86 16.68 3.31
CA VAL A 135 2.64 15.80 4.20
C VAL A 135 2.15 15.95 5.63
N GLU A 136 2.02 17.18 6.11
CA GLU A 136 1.55 17.49 7.46
C GLU A 136 0.13 16.95 7.70
N ARG A 137 -0.77 17.10 6.72
CA ARG A 137 -2.12 16.54 6.82
C ARG A 137 -2.12 15.03 6.96
N ILE A 138 -1.32 14.32 6.17
CA ILE A 138 -1.21 12.85 6.24
C ILE A 138 -0.67 12.43 7.62
N LYS A 139 0.36 13.12 8.12
CA LYS A 139 0.92 12.87 9.46
C LYS A 139 -0.13 13.05 10.55
N GLN A 140 -0.86 14.15 10.52
CA GLN A 140 -1.93 14.43 11.49
C GLN A 140 -3.02 13.36 11.48
N GLN A 141 -3.39 12.85 10.29
CA GLN A 141 -4.33 11.73 10.18
C GLN A 141 -3.79 10.46 10.85
N VAL A 142 -2.55 10.09 10.55
CA VAL A 142 -1.88 8.92 11.15
C VAL A 142 -1.77 9.06 12.66
N GLU A 143 -1.30 10.20 13.15
CA GLU A 143 -1.14 10.50 14.59
C GLU A 143 -2.47 10.53 15.34
N THR A 144 -3.57 10.90 14.68
CA THR A 144 -4.91 10.89 15.28
C THR A 144 -5.51 9.47 15.37
N ILE A 145 -5.27 8.63 14.35
CA ILE A 145 -5.87 7.30 14.25
C ILE A 145 -5.09 6.26 15.07
N MET A 146 -3.76 6.33 15.06
CA MET A 146 -2.88 5.39 15.76
C MET A 146 -3.25 5.12 17.23
N PRO A 147 -3.46 6.13 18.10
CA PRO A 147 -3.83 5.86 19.50
C PRO A 147 -5.16 5.13 19.63
N ARG A 148 -6.13 5.38 18.73
CA ARG A 148 -7.42 4.70 18.74
C ARG A 148 -7.30 3.22 18.39
N LEU A 149 -6.41 2.88 17.45
CA LEU A 149 -6.08 1.49 17.15
C LEU A 149 -5.47 0.79 18.36
N ILE A 150 -4.53 1.46 19.04
CA ILE A 150 -3.89 0.93 20.25
C ILE A 150 -4.93 0.70 21.35
N ASP A 151 -5.79 1.69 21.61
CA ASP A 151 -6.83 1.59 22.64
C ASP A 151 -7.82 0.45 22.33
N GLN A 152 -8.23 0.31 21.07
CA GLN A 152 -9.15 -0.76 20.64
C GLN A 152 -8.53 -2.15 20.76
N PHE A 153 -7.25 -2.29 20.41
CA PHE A 153 -6.62 -3.61 20.28
C PHE A 153 -5.90 -4.09 21.54
N SER A 154 -5.45 -3.18 22.40
CA SER A 154 -4.74 -3.54 23.63
C SER A 154 -5.47 -4.57 24.49
N PRO A 155 -6.81 -4.49 24.71
CA PRO A 155 -7.54 -5.52 25.46
C PRO A 155 -7.42 -6.93 24.86
N VAL A 156 -7.35 -7.05 23.53
CA VAL A 156 -7.20 -8.33 22.81
C VAL A 156 -5.83 -8.94 23.08
N ILE A 157 -4.77 -8.12 23.14
CA ILE A 157 -3.41 -8.60 23.44
C ILE A 157 -3.25 -8.94 24.92
N PHE A 158 -3.77 -8.12 25.83
CA PHE A 158 -3.47 -8.26 27.26
C PHE A 158 -4.46 -9.14 28.03
N THR A 159 -5.47 -9.69 27.35
CA THR A 159 -6.44 -10.60 27.94
C THR A 159 -6.43 -11.93 27.16
N PRO A 160 -5.92 -13.04 27.73
CA PRO A 160 -6.01 -14.33 27.05
C PRO A 160 -7.48 -14.70 26.83
N PRO A 161 -7.87 -15.08 25.61
CA PRO A 161 -9.26 -15.40 25.30
C PRO A 161 -9.64 -16.78 25.86
N PRO A 162 -10.88 -16.95 26.33
CA PRO A 162 -11.39 -18.27 26.69
C PRO A 162 -11.61 -19.12 25.43
N THR A 163 -11.59 -20.44 25.55
CA THR A 163 -11.99 -21.37 24.48
C THR A 163 -13.19 -22.21 24.92
N SER A 164 -13.79 -22.95 23.98
CA SER A 164 -14.89 -23.88 24.25
C SER A 164 -14.52 -25.02 25.21
N HIS A 165 -13.22 -25.35 25.34
CA HIS A 165 -12.72 -26.38 26.25
C HIS A 165 -11.87 -25.75 27.36
N MET A 166 -12.14 -26.09 28.62
CA MET A 166 -11.42 -25.50 29.76
C MET A 166 -9.92 -25.80 29.72
N GLU A 167 -9.53 -27.03 29.38
CA GLU A 167 -8.12 -27.44 29.24
C GLU A 167 -7.37 -26.63 28.17
N CYS A 168 -8.01 -26.37 27.03
CA CYS A 168 -7.46 -25.53 25.98
C CYS A 168 -7.31 -24.06 26.44
N THR A 169 -8.26 -23.58 27.25
CA THR A 169 -8.20 -22.24 27.83
C THR A 169 -6.99 -22.09 28.75
N ASP A 170 -6.76 -23.08 29.62
CA ASP A 170 -5.61 -23.09 30.53
C ASP A 170 -4.28 -23.09 29.76
N ILE A 171 -4.19 -23.86 28.66
CA ILE A 171 -3.01 -23.89 27.78
C ILE A 171 -2.78 -22.53 27.12
N ILE A 172 -3.83 -21.93 26.52
CA ILE A 172 -3.72 -20.61 25.89
C ILE A 172 -3.27 -19.59 26.94
N ALA A 173 -3.89 -19.56 28.11
CA ALA A 173 -3.56 -18.62 29.18
C ALA A 173 -2.10 -18.77 29.66
N ASP A 174 -1.62 -19.99 29.86
CA ASP A 174 -0.23 -20.27 30.26
C ASP A 174 0.78 -19.79 29.21
N ARG A 175 0.47 -20.00 27.92
CA ARG A 175 1.35 -19.66 26.81
C ARG A 175 1.25 -18.20 26.36
N TRP A 176 0.17 -17.50 26.72
CA TRP A 176 -0.18 -16.18 26.19
C TRP A 176 0.92 -15.14 26.40
N MET A 177 1.52 -15.11 27.60
CA MET A 177 2.58 -14.16 27.93
C MET A 177 3.79 -14.29 26.98
N THR A 178 4.17 -15.53 26.67
CA THR A 178 5.36 -15.83 25.88
C THR A 178 5.09 -15.72 24.38
N LEU A 179 3.94 -16.23 23.92
CA LEU A 179 3.63 -16.31 22.49
C LEU A 179 2.93 -15.07 21.93
N VAL A 180 2.26 -14.28 22.78
CA VAL A 180 1.45 -13.14 22.33
C VAL A 180 1.93 -11.83 22.97
N ILE A 181 1.91 -11.70 24.29
CA ILE A 181 2.25 -10.41 24.94
C ILE A 181 3.70 -10.01 24.67
N THR A 182 4.66 -10.91 24.87
CA THR A 182 6.08 -10.59 24.71
C THR A 182 6.42 -10.16 23.27
N PRO A 183 6.00 -10.88 22.21
CA PRO A 183 6.15 -10.42 20.84
C PRO A 183 5.44 -9.08 20.55
N ALA A 184 4.23 -8.87 21.06
CA ALA A 184 3.51 -7.61 20.87
C ALA A 184 4.29 -6.42 21.44
N LEU A 185 4.89 -6.57 22.62
CA LEU A 185 5.70 -5.52 23.24
C LEU A 185 7.02 -5.27 22.48
N ARG A 186 7.65 -6.33 21.95
CA ARG A 186 8.92 -6.23 21.24
C ARG A 186 8.76 -5.58 19.87
N ASP A 187 7.73 -5.96 19.12
CA ASP A 187 7.58 -5.63 17.70
C ASP A 187 6.55 -4.50 17.45
N GLY A 188 6.03 -3.90 18.53
CA GLY A 188 5.02 -2.84 18.46
C GLY A 188 3.65 -3.35 17.99
N GLY A 189 3.31 -4.60 18.32
CA GLY A 189 2.08 -5.27 17.88
C GLY A 189 0.78 -4.58 18.31
N THR A 190 0.80 -3.81 19.40
CA THR A 190 -0.35 -3.01 19.85
C THR A 190 -0.75 -1.93 18.84
N GLY A 191 0.19 -1.38 18.07
CA GLY A 191 -0.07 -0.40 17.02
C GLY A 191 -0.40 -1.00 15.65
N LYS A 192 -0.31 -2.33 15.52
CA LYS A 192 -0.43 -3.04 14.23
C LYS A 192 -1.43 -4.20 14.33
N PRO A 193 -2.72 -3.91 14.62
CA PRO A 193 -3.68 -4.94 14.96
C PRO A 193 -3.88 -6.01 13.88
N LEU A 194 -3.97 -5.63 12.60
CA LEU A 194 -4.22 -6.58 11.53
C LEU A 194 -3.02 -7.52 11.34
N ASP A 195 -1.80 -6.98 11.28
CA ASP A 195 -0.54 -7.74 11.25
C ASP A 195 -0.41 -8.71 12.42
N PHE A 196 -0.72 -8.23 13.62
CA PHE A 196 -0.54 -9.01 14.82
C PHE A 196 -1.59 -10.13 14.93
N LEU A 197 -2.83 -9.87 14.52
CA LEU A 197 -3.86 -10.90 14.40
C LEU A 197 -3.49 -11.95 13.34
N GLU A 198 -2.90 -11.59 12.20
CA GLU A 198 -2.35 -12.59 11.26
C GLU A 198 -1.26 -13.44 11.90
N THR A 199 -0.37 -12.79 12.67
CA THR A 199 0.70 -13.50 13.39
C THR A 199 0.12 -14.50 14.38
N MET A 200 -0.87 -14.09 15.18
CA MET A 200 -1.56 -14.95 16.16
C MET A 200 -2.26 -16.14 15.49
N LYS A 201 -2.93 -15.93 14.35
CA LYS A 201 -3.56 -17.01 13.56
C LYS A 201 -2.52 -18.01 13.03
N GLY A 202 -1.33 -17.52 12.70
CA GLY A 202 -0.22 -18.30 12.17
C GLY A 202 0.54 -19.14 13.22
N LEU A 203 0.33 -18.91 14.52
CA LEU A 203 0.97 -19.69 15.58
C LEU A 203 0.52 -21.17 15.54
N GLU A 204 1.45 -22.07 15.87
CA GLU A 204 1.22 -23.52 15.91
C GLU A 204 0.57 -23.97 17.23
N TRP A 205 -0.61 -23.41 17.56
CA TRP A 205 -1.34 -23.68 18.80
C TRP A 205 -1.60 -25.16 19.09
N GLU A 206 -1.76 -25.98 18.04
CA GLU A 206 -1.90 -27.43 18.20
C GLU A 206 -0.64 -28.09 18.79
N ARG A 207 0.56 -27.59 18.46
CA ARG A 207 1.80 -28.10 19.02
C ARG A 207 1.98 -27.70 20.48
N GLU A 208 1.36 -26.60 20.88
CA GLU A 208 1.29 -26.17 22.28
C GLU A 208 0.25 -26.96 23.10
N GLY A 209 -0.56 -27.79 22.45
CA GLY A 209 -1.54 -28.69 23.09
C GLY A 209 -2.99 -28.27 22.97
N VAL A 210 -3.30 -27.17 22.25
CA VAL A 210 -4.69 -26.76 21.98
C VAL A 210 -5.31 -27.71 20.96
N CYS A 211 -6.55 -28.15 21.18
CA CYS A 211 -7.22 -29.05 20.23
C CYS A 211 -7.57 -28.33 18.91
N LYS A 212 -7.69 -29.11 17.82
CA LYS A 212 -7.98 -28.60 16.47
C LYS A 212 -9.21 -27.69 16.39
N ASP A 213 -10.28 -28.10 17.06
CA ASP A 213 -11.55 -27.35 17.03
C ASP A 213 -11.39 -25.98 17.67
N CYS A 214 -10.76 -25.89 18.86
CA CYS A 214 -10.51 -24.61 19.51
C CYS A 214 -9.51 -23.72 18.73
N VAL A 215 -8.55 -24.31 18.01
CA VAL A 215 -7.66 -23.54 17.12
C VAL A 215 -8.43 -22.97 15.93
N ALA A 216 -9.33 -23.76 15.33
CA ALA A 216 -10.18 -23.29 14.24
C ALA A 216 -11.10 -22.15 14.71
N ASP A 217 -11.81 -22.35 15.83
CA ASP A 217 -12.69 -21.33 16.44
C ASP A 217 -11.93 -20.02 16.68
N LYS A 218 -10.70 -20.10 17.24
CA LYS A 218 -9.89 -18.91 17.51
C LYS A 218 -9.42 -18.19 16.26
N ARG A 219 -9.08 -18.93 15.20
CA ARG A 219 -8.72 -18.31 13.92
C ARG A 219 -9.91 -17.56 13.32
N ASP A 220 -11.11 -18.11 13.43
CA ASP A 220 -12.34 -17.47 12.96
C ASP A 220 -12.66 -16.22 13.81
N GLU A 221 -12.55 -16.31 15.14
CA GLU A 221 -12.71 -15.15 16.03
C GLU A 221 -11.71 -14.02 15.73
N TRP A 222 -10.43 -14.34 15.53
CA TRP A 222 -9.41 -13.34 15.22
C TRP A 222 -9.57 -12.75 13.82
N MET A 223 -10.06 -13.53 12.86
CA MET A 223 -10.42 -13.02 11.54
C MET A 223 -11.59 -12.04 11.63
N GLU A 224 -12.59 -12.35 12.47
CA GLU A 224 -13.69 -11.43 12.72
C GLU A 224 -13.23 -10.15 13.44
N GLU A 225 -12.30 -10.25 14.37
CA GLU A 225 -11.71 -9.07 15.03
C GLU A 225 -10.95 -8.18 14.04
N GLN A 226 -10.22 -8.75 13.07
CA GLN A 226 -9.60 -7.98 11.99
C GLN A 226 -10.62 -7.20 11.18
N ARG A 227 -11.76 -7.81 10.84
CA ARG A 227 -12.85 -7.14 10.10
C ARG A 227 -13.47 -6.01 10.89
N LYS A 228 -13.73 -6.22 12.18
CA LYS A 228 -14.26 -5.16 13.06
C LYS A 228 -13.32 -3.96 13.13
N ILE A 229 -12.02 -4.19 13.36
CA ILE A 229 -11.02 -3.12 13.38
C ILE A 229 -10.96 -2.41 12.03
N TRP A 230 -11.04 -3.16 10.93
CA TRP A 230 -11.09 -2.61 9.59
C TRP A 230 -12.31 -1.70 9.38
N GLU A 231 -13.50 -2.11 9.81
CA GLU A 231 -14.72 -1.30 9.71
C GLU A 231 -14.64 -0.02 10.57
N LEU A 232 -14.07 -0.10 11.78
CA LEU A 232 -13.88 1.07 12.65
C LEU A 232 -13.00 2.15 12.00
N LEU A 233 -12.00 1.74 11.21
CA LEU A 233 -11.14 2.69 10.49
C LEU A 233 -11.93 3.59 9.53
N ASP A 234 -13.02 3.11 8.93
CA ASP A 234 -13.84 3.95 8.02
C ASP A 234 -14.42 5.15 8.77
N GLY A 235 -14.91 4.92 9.99
CA GLY A 235 -15.45 5.97 10.86
C GLY A 235 -14.37 6.96 11.27
N TRP A 236 -13.21 6.47 11.71
CA TRP A 236 -12.11 7.32 12.17
C TRP A 236 -11.51 8.16 11.04
N ILE A 237 -11.30 7.57 9.85
CA ILE A 237 -10.81 8.30 8.68
C ILE A 237 -11.79 9.42 8.31
N SER A 238 -13.09 9.10 8.27
CA SER A 238 -14.14 10.08 7.95
C SER A 238 -14.21 11.26 8.94
N GLU A 239 -13.83 11.06 10.21
CA GLU A 239 -13.73 12.13 11.20
C GLU A 239 -12.52 13.04 10.97
N THR A 240 -11.37 12.47 10.58
CA THR A 240 -10.14 13.22 10.34
C THR A 240 -10.14 14.03 9.03
N GLN A 241 -11.10 13.76 8.15
CA GLN A 241 -11.23 14.45 6.85
C GLN A 241 -12.24 15.61 6.88
N LYS A 242 -12.90 15.85 8.02
CA LYS A 242 -13.82 16.98 8.25
C LYS A 242 -13.06 18.23 8.64
#